data_AF-A0AAT9LGY9-F1
#
_entry.id   AF-A0AAT9LGY9-F1
#
_cell.length_a   1.000
_cell.length_b   1.000
_cell.length_c   1.000
_cell.angle_alpha   90.00
_cell.angle_beta   90.00
_cell.angle_gamma   90.00
#
_symmetry.space_group_name_H-M   'P 1'
#
loop_
_entity.id
_entity.type
_entity.pdbx_description
1 polymer ?
#
loop_
_entity_poly.entity_id
_entity_poly.type
_entity_poly.pdbx_seq_one_letter_code
_entity_poly.pdbx_strand_id
1 'polypeptide(L)'
;MGDKFDLSKAHISGSAIGSRSTVNNNYGAPADALLAALVAQRADLLRDAPADGRDDVRARLDEIEAQLRSGVPNRDAVRSGWQRIAGIVGVLSEPVMEITKLIAKFLS
;
A
#
# COMPACT_ATOMS: atom_id res chain seq x y z
N MET A 1 23.05 -20.89 -44.69
CA MET A 1 21.99 -20.60 -43.71
C MET A 1 22.57 -20.85 -42.34
N GLY A 2 22.91 -19.74 -41.67
CA GLY A 2 23.43 -19.76 -40.31
C GLY A 2 22.31 -19.85 -39.29
N ASP A 3 22.70 -20.38 -38.13
CA ASP A 3 22.32 -19.94 -36.78
C ASP A 3 22.02 -21.15 -35.88
N LYS A 4 22.98 -21.47 -35.02
CA LYS A 4 22.76 -22.09 -33.71
C LYS A 4 24.08 -22.12 -32.94
N PHE A 5 24.37 -21.00 -32.28
CA PHE A 5 25.27 -20.99 -31.14
C PHE A 5 24.58 -21.73 -29.99
N ASP A 6 24.97 -22.99 -29.78
CA ASP A 6 24.58 -23.80 -28.62
C ASP A 6 25.33 -23.25 -27.39
N LEU A 7 24.71 -22.26 -26.74
CA LEU A 7 25.20 -21.65 -25.52
C LEU A 7 24.70 -22.44 -24.31
N SER A 8 25.66 -23.10 -23.67
CA SER A 8 25.75 -23.28 -22.21
C SER A 8 24.73 -24.24 -21.59
N LYS A 9 25.14 -25.42 -21.12
CA LYS A 9 25.82 -25.57 -19.81
C LYS A 9 25.27 -24.70 -18.66
N ALA A 10 23.96 -24.47 -18.58
CA ALA A 10 23.32 -24.01 -17.34
C ALA A 10 22.83 -25.22 -16.55
N HIS A 11 23.72 -25.71 -15.71
CA HIS A 11 23.52 -26.78 -14.73
C HIS A 11 22.46 -26.33 -13.72
N ILE A 12 21.19 -26.73 -13.88
CA ILE A 12 20.17 -26.54 -12.82
C ILE A 12 20.35 -27.69 -11.81
N SER A 13 21.41 -27.57 -10.99
CA SER A 13 21.58 -28.39 -9.80
C SER A 13 20.72 -27.84 -8.67
N GLY A 14 20.05 -28.76 -7.98
CA GLY A 14 18.89 -28.47 -7.16
C GLY A 14 19.15 -27.87 -5.77
N SER A 15 18.01 -27.64 -5.11
CA SER A 15 17.77 -27.42 -3.68
C SER A 15 17.50 -25.97 -3.29
N ALA A 16 16.22 -25.62 -3.26
CA ALA A 16 15.64 -24.91 -2.12
C ALA A 16 14.15 -25.23 -2.03
N ILE A 17 13.83 -26.04 -1.04
CA ILE A 17 12.50 -26.32 -0.51
C ILE A 17 11.90 -25.01 0.01
N GLY A 18 10.62 -24.78 -0.28
CA GLY A 18 9.76 -23.97 0.59
C GLY A 18 9.21 -22.67 0.00
N SER A 19 7.87 -22.59 0.06
CA SER A 19 7.11 -21.36 0.32
C SER A 19 6.84 -20.42 -0.85
N ARG A 20 5.56 -20.46 -1.25
CA ARG A 20 4.81 -19.43 -1.99
C ARG A 20 5.41 -19.05 -3.33
N SER A 21 4.76 -19.53 -4.38
CA SER A 21 4.52 -18.75 -5.59
C SER A 21 3.99 -17.34 -5.21
N THR A 22 4.87 -16.42 -4.88
CA THR A 22 4.63 -14.98 -5.02
C THR A 22 4.71 -14.69 -6.51
N VAL A 23 3.69 -15.15 -7.24
CA VAL A 23 3.27 -14.48 -8.47
C VAL A 23 2.73 -13.13 -8.00
N ASN A 24 3.64 -12.19 -7.79
CA ASN A 24 3.32 -10.82 -7.45
C ASN A 24 2.75 -10.18 -8.72
N ASN A 25 1.47 -10.47 -8.96
CA ASN A 25 0.73 -10.01 -10.11
C ASN A 25 0.43 -8.51 -9.90
N ASN A 26 1.38 -7.74 -10.42
CA ASN A 26 1.55 -6.31 -10.38
C ASN A 26 0.41 -5.55 -11.10
N TYR A 27 -0.73 -5.30 -10.44
CA TYR A 27 -1.74 -4.31 -10.90
C TYR A 27 -2.49 -3.56 -9.77
N GLY A 28 -1.86 -3.40 -8.61
CA GLY A 28 -2.31 -2.48 -7.57
C GLY A 28 -1.16 -2.15 -6.62
N ALA A 29 -1.20 -1.00 -5.93
CA ALA A 29 -0.20 -0.74 -4.90
C ALA A 29 -0.32 -1.85 -3.84
N PRO A 30 0.77 -2.57 -3.49
CA PRO A 30 0.68 -3.62 -2.49
C PRO A 30 0.25 -3.01 -1.16
N ALA A 31 -0.60 -3.72 -0.41
CA ALA A 31 -1.10 -3.26 0.88
C ALA A 31 0.03 -2.84 1.83
N ASP A 32 1.18 -3.50 1.75
CA ASP A 32 2.41 -3.15 2.47
C ASP A 32 2.97 -1.77 2.11
N ALA A 33 2.96 -1.38 0.83
CA ALA A 33 3.45 -0.06 0.41
C ALA A 33 2.52 1.06 0.88
N LEU A 34 1.20 0.83 0.82
CA LEU A 34 0.22 1.76 1.37
C LEU A 34 0.35 1.88 2.90
N LEU A 35 0.53 0.75 3.59
CA LEU A 35 0.74 0.71 5.02
C LEU A 35 2.02 1.47 5.42
N ALA A 36 3.13 1.23 4.73
CA ALA A 36 4.39 1.91 5.00
C ALA A 36 4.27 3.44 4.82
N ALA A 37 3.60 3.89 3.76
CA ALA A 37 3.38 5.30 3.50
C ALA A 37 2.48 5.96 4.58
N LEU A 38 1.40 5.29 4.98
CA LEU A 38 0.52 5.75 6.05
C LEU A 38 1.27 5.91 7.39
N VAL A 39 2.09 4.92 7.75
CA VAL A 39 2.90 4.98 8.98
C VAL A 39 3.91 6.12 8.91
N ALA A 40 4.58 6.32 7.77
CA ALA A 40 5.56 7.38 7.58
C ALA A 40 4.94 8.79 7.70
N GLN A 41 3.75 8.99 7.12
CA GLN A 41 3.09 10.31 7.08
C GLN A 41 2.08 10.54 8.21
N ARG A 42 1.89 9.57 9.11
CA ARG A 42 0.94 9.66 10.23
C ARG A 42 1.14 10.91 11.08
N ALA A 43 2.38 11.26 11.38
CA ALA A 43 2.69 12.43 12.19
C ALA A 43 2.31 13.74 11.48
N ASP A 44 2.52 13.81 10.17
CA ASP A 44 2.20 14.98 9.35
C ASP A 44 0.68 15.12 9.18
N LEU A 45 -0.03 14.03 8.89
CA LEU A 45 -1.49 14.02 8.81
C LEU A 45 -2.16 14.46 10.12
N LEU A 46 -1.62 14.04 11.27
CA LEU A 46 -2.13 14.46 12.58
C LEU A 46 -1.76 15.92 12.90
N ARG A 47 -0.63 16.42 12.41
CA ARG A 47 -0.22 17.82 12.57
C ARG A 47 -1.12 18.75 11.77
N ASP A 48 -1.41 18.36 10.53
CA ASP A 48 -2.23 19.12 9.59
C ASP A 48 -3.73 19.03 9.92
N ALA A 49 -4.16 17.99 10.65
CA ALA A 49 -5.52 17.88 11.13
C ALA A 49 -5.88 19.01 12.12
N PRO A 50 -7.07 19.64 11.98
CA PRO A 50 -7.60 20.59 12.96
C PRO A 50 -7.81 19.90 14.31
N ALA A 51 -7.70 20.67 15.41
CA ALA A 51 -7.66 20.11 16.76
C ALA A 51 -8.90 19.26 17.12
N ASP A 52 -10.08 19.71 16.68
CA ASP A 52 -11.38 19.07 16.82
C ASP A 52 -11.56 17.81 15.95
N GLY A 53 -10.78 17.68 14.87
CA GLY A 53 -10.82 16.50 13.97
C GLY A 53 -9.68 15.50 14.19
N ARG A 54 -8.67 15.85 15.00
CA ARG A 54 -7.44 15.07 15.15
C ARG A 54 -7.65 13.67 15.72
N ASP A 55 -8.57 13.52 16.67
CA ASP A 55 -8.90 12.20 17.24
C ASP A 55 -9.65 11.30 16.24
N ASP A 56 -10.55 11.86 15.41
CA ASP A 56 -11.22 11.10 14.34
C ASP A 56 -10.18 10.67 13.28
N VAL A 57 -9.28 11.57 12.88
CA VAL A 57 -8.17 11.22 11.95
C VAL A 57 -7.31 10.10 12.53
N ARG A 58 -6.95 10.16 13.81
CA ARG A 58 -6.17 9.10 14.47
C ARG A 58 -6.90 7.77 14.44
N ALA A 59 -8.16 7.74 14.85
CA ALA A 59 -8.97 6.52 14.88
C ALA A 59 -9.12 5.90 13.48
N ARG A 60 -9.30 6.71 12.44
CA ARG A 60 -9.41 6.24 11.05
C ARG A 60 -8.09 5.74 10.50
N LEU A 61 -6.96 6.38 10.84
CA LEU A 61 -5.64 5.87 10.49
C LEU A 61 -5.41 4.50 11.12
N ASP A 62 -5.75 4.32 12.40
CA ASP A 62 -5.65 3.02 13.09
C ASP A 62 -6.53 1.93 12.44
N GLU A 63 -7.76 2.27 12.06
CA GLU A 63 -8.67 1.36 11.36
C GLU A 63 -8.09 0.93 10.00
N ILE A 64 -7.61 1.88 9.19
CA ILE A 64 -7.03 1.59 7.88
C ILE A 64 -5.77 0.71 8.04
N GLU A 65 -4.89 1.05 8.98
CA GLU A 65 -3.70 0.25 9.24
C GLU A 65 -4.05 -1.18 9.68
N ALA A 66 -5.05 -1.36 10.53
CA ALA A 66 -5.53 -2.67 10.94
C ALA A 66 -6.08 -3.48 9.74
N GLN A 67 -6.84 -2.83 8.86
CA GLN A 67 -7.33 -3.46 7.63
C GLN A 67 -6.17 -3.91 6.75
N LEU A 68 -5.17 -3.06 6.52
CA LEU A 68 -4.02 -3.39 5.68
C LEU A 68 -3.16 -4.53 6.27
N ARG A 69 -3.10 -4.66 7.60
CA ARG A 69 -2.41 -5.76 8.29
C ARG A 69 -3.21 -7.07 8.32
N SER A 70 -4.50 -7.06 8.01
CA SER A 70 -5.39 -8.23 8.14
C SER A 70 -5.15 -9.35 7.13
N GLY A 71 -4.30 -9.13 6.11
CA GLY A 71 -4.03 -10.09 5.03
C GLY A 71 -5.14 -10.17 3.97
N VAL A 72 -6.38 -9.82 4.32
CA VAL A 72 -7.53 -9.66 3.38
C VAL A 72 -8.20 -8.30 3.66
N PRO A 73 -7.55 -7.18 3.32
CA PRO A 73 -8.06 -5.85 3.64
C PRO A 73 -9.42 -5.57 3.01
N ASN A 74 -10.35 -5.05 3.80
CA ASN A 74 -11.61 -4.55 3.28
C ASN A 74 -11.39 -3.22 2.53
N ARG A 75 -11.46 -3.27 1.20
CA ARG A 75 -11.23 -2.12 0.31
C ARG A 75 -12.21 -0.96 0.55
N ASP A 76 -13.48 -1.25 0.84
CA ASP A 76 -14.47 -0.21 1.13
C ASP A 76 -14.20 0.47 2.46
N ALA A 77 -13.79 -0.28 3.48
CA ALA A 77 -13.39 0.30 4.76
C ALA A 77 -12.17 1.23 4.61
N VAL A 78 -11.16 0.81 3.84
CA VAL A 78 -9.98 1.64 3.53
C VAL A 78 -10.38 2.91 2.77
N ARG A 79 -11.25 2.80 1.76
CA ARG A 79 -11.74 3.94 0.97
C ARG A 79 -12.53 4.92 1.85
N SER A 80 -13.52 4.45 2.59
CA SER A 80 -14.39 5.29 3.42
C SER A 80 -13.61 5.96 4.55
N GLY A 81 -12.70 5.23 5.21
CA GLY A 81 -11.82 5.78 6.23
C GLY A 81 -10.94 6.91 5.66
N TRP A 82 -10.38 6.69 4.47
CA TRP A 82 -9.54 7.69 3.82
C TRP A 82 -10.29 8.94 3.37
N GLN A 83 -11.47 8.79 2.76
CA GLN A 83 -12.31 9.93 2.36
C GLN A 83 -12.62 10.83 3.55
N ARG A 84 -12.80 10.26 4.73
CA ARG A 84 -13.02 11.01 5.97
C ARG A 84 -11.78 11.76 6.41
N ILE A 85 -10.60 11.11 6.42
CA ILE A 85 -9.33 11.77 6.73
C ILE A 85 -9.08 12.94 5.79
N ALA A 86 -9.24 12.74 4.48
CA ALA A 86 -9.02 13.77 3.48
C ALA A 86 -10.01 14.96 3.62
N GLY A 87 -11.25 14.69 4.03
CA GLY A 87 -12.24 15.72 4.33
C GLY A 87 -11.90 16.58 5.56
N ILE A 88 -11.17 16.02 6.53
CA ILE A 88 -10.78 16.70 7.78
C ILE A 88 -9.46 17.45 7.62
N VAL A 89 -8.44 16.79 7.05
CA VAL A 89 -7.08 17.35 6.88
C VAL A 89 -7.02 18.34 5.71
N GLY A 90 -7.94 18.21 4.75
CA GLY A 90 -7.95 18.99 3.53
C GLY A 90 -7.19 18.28 2.40
N VAL A 91 -7.87 18.16 1.26
CA VAL A 91 -7.43 17.41 0.07
C VAL A 91 -6.20 17.98 -0.64
N LEU A 92 -5.76 19.19 -0.27
CA LEU A 92 -4.66 19.93 -0.91
C LEU A 92 -3.31 19.80 -0.18
N SER A 93 -3.25 19.08 0.94
CA SER A 93 -1.97 18.78 1.57
C SER A 93 -1.20 17.76 0.74
N GLU A 94 0.10 18.01 0.52
CA GLU A 94 1.01 17.08 -0.15
C GLU A 94 0.91 15.63 0.38
N PRO A 95 0.91 15.39 1.71
CA PRO A 95 0.75 14.02 2.23
C PRO A 95 -0.57 13.37 1.82
N VAL A 96 -1.69 14.11 1.84
CA VAL A 96 -2.98 13.58 1.41
C VAL A 96 -2.98 13.22 -0.08
N MET A 97 -2.32 14.01 -0.94
CA MET A 97 -2.24 13.71 -2.36
C MET A 97 -1.43 12.43 -2.64
N GLU A 98 -0.31 12.23 -1.96
CA GLU A 98 0.53 11.04 -2.13
C GLU A 98 -0.19 9.76 -1.68
N ILE A 99 -0.79 9.78 -0.49
CA ILE A 99 -1.54 8.64 0.02
C ILE A 99 -2.79 8.37 -0.82
N THR A 100 -3.49 9.39 -1.31
CA THR A 100 -4.64 9.22 -2.21
C THR A 100 -4.26 8.47 -3.48
N LYS A 101 -3.08 8.73 -4.07
CA LYS A 101 -2.59 7.99 -5.24
C LYS A 101 -2.34 6.52 -4.92
N LEU A 102 -1.78 6.22 -3.74
CA LEU A 102 -1.54 4.85 -3.30
C LEU A 102 -2.85 4.11 -3.04
N ILE A 103 -3.84 4.78 -2.44
CA ILE A 103 -5.17 4.21 -2.21
C ILE A 103 -5.88 3.96 -3.53
N ALA A 104 -5.85 4.91 -4.47
CA ALA A 104 -6.43 4.69 -5.80
C ALA A 104 -5.83 3.45 -6.49
N LYS A 105 -4.50 3.29 -6.43
CA LYS A 105 -3.82 2.10 -6.95
C LYS A 105 -4.18 0.82 -6.19
N PHE A 106 -4.38 0.87 -4.88
CA PHE A 106 -4.76 -0.28 -4.06
C PHE A 106 -6.21 -0.75 -4.36
N LEU A 107 -7.09 0.19 -4.73
CA LEU A 107 -8.49 -0.06 -5.00
C LEU A 107 -8.76 -0.58 -6.42
N SER A 108 -7.88 -0.28 -7.37
CA SER A 108 -7.88 -0.84 -8.73
C SER A 108 -7.70 -2.36 -8.75
#